data_AF-A0A2D7BVK0-F1
#
_entry.id   AF-A0A2D7BVK0-F1
#
_cell.length_a   1.000
_cell.length_b   1.000
_cell.length_c   1.000
_cell.angle_alpha   90.00
_cell.angle_beta   90.00
_cell.angle_gamma   90.00
#
_symmetry.space_group_name_H-M   'P 1'
#
loop_
_entity.id
_entity.type
_entity.pdbx_description
1 polymer ?
#
loop_
_entity_poly.entity_id
_entity_poly.type
_entity_poly.pdbx_seq_one_letter_code
_entity_poly.pdbx_strand_id
1 'polypeptide(L)' 'MSKASKIYVLNGPNLNLLGDREPDIYGNVSLNDIEKSLSSYGKENNSEIYFKQSNHEGELIE' A
#
# COMPACT_ATOMS: atom_id res chain seq x y z
N MET A 1 16.47 -5.18 -21.54
CA MET A 1 15.70 -4.47 -20.49
C MET A 1 14.59 -5.40 -20.02
N SER A 2 14.43 -5.56 -18.70
CA SER A 2 13.35 -6.39 -18.12
C SER A 2 11.98 -5.83 -18.48
N LYS A 3 11.01 -6.70 -18.78
CA LYS A 3 9.61 -6.32 -19.04
C LYS A 3 9.02 -5.61 -17.83
N ALA A 4 8.26 -4.54 -18.04
CA ALA A 4 7.57 -3.86 -16.94
C ALA A 4 6.55 -4.79 -16.28
N SER A 5 6.63 -4.93 -14.95
CA SER A 5 5.74 -5.79 -14.17
C SER A 5 4.60 -4.97 -13.58
N LYS A 6 3.39 -5.53 -13.61
CA LYS A 6 2.24 -4.99 -12.88
C LYS A 6 2.11 -5.73 -11.56
N ILE A 7 2.15 -5.00 -10.46
CA ILE A 7 2.11 -5.55 -9.11
C ILE A 7 0.92 -4.95 -8.38
N TYR A 8 0.06 -5.82 -7.84
CA TYR A 8 -1.06 -5.43 -7.00
C TYR A 8 -0.70 -5.64 -5.53
N VAL A 9 -0.88 -4.60 -4.73
CA VAL A 9 -0.70 -4.62 -3.28
C VAL A 9 -2.07 -4.43 -2.66
N LEU A 10 -2.65 -5.53 -2.16
CA LEU A 10 -3.97 -5.57 -1.54
C LEU A 10 -3.84 -5.60 -0.03
N ASN A 11 -4.42 -4.60 0.62
CA ASN A 11 -4.36 -4.41 2.07
C ASN A 11 -5.72 -4.73 2.68
N GLY A 12 -5.69 -5.57 3.71
CA GLY A 12 -6.88 -6.02 4.44
C GLY A 12 -7.48 -4.97 5.38
N PRO A 13 -8.46 -5.41 6.21
CA PRO A 13 -9.18 -4.53 7.10
C PRO A 13 -8.28 -3.87 8.16
N ASN A 14 -8.68 -2.66 8.58
CA ASN A 14 -8.06 -1.82 9.61
C ASN A 14 -6.66 -1.28 9.29
N LEU A 15 -6.01 -1.69 8.20
CA LEU A 15 -4.71 -1.14 7.82
C LEU A 15 -4.79 0.35 7.43
N ASN A 16 -5.98 0.85 7.12
CA ASN A 16 -6.22 2.28 6.93
C ASN A 16 -6.01 3.11 8.21
N LEU A 17 -5.91 2.49 9.38
CA LEU A 17 -5.68 3.13 10.69
C LEU A 17 -4.19 3.21 11.07
N LEU A 18 -3.29 2.77 10.19
CA LEU A 18 -1.85 2.89 10.43
C LEU A 18 -1.47 4.35 10.64
N GLY A 19 -0.67 4.61 11.67
CA GLY A 19 -0.22 5.95 12.04
C GLY A 19 -1.17 6.74 12.94
N ASP A 20 -2.40 6.24 13.19
CA ASP A 20 -3.40 6.98 13.97
C ASP A 20 -3.32 6.72 15.48
N ARG A 21 -3.03 5.48 15.88
CA ARG A 21 -3.06 5.08 17.29
C ARG A 21 -1.77 5.47 17.99
N GLU A 22 -1.89 6.30 19.03
CA GLU A 22 -0.79 6.72 19.95
C GLU A 22 0.57 6.80 19.23
N PRO A 23 0.75 7.76 18.29
CA PRO A 23 1.86 7.73 17.32
C PRO A 23 3.25 7.72 17.94
N ASP A 24 3.40 8.28 19.13
CA ASP A 24 4.66 8.27 19.90
C ASP A 24 5.04 6.85 20.38
N ILE A 25 4.07 5.93 20.44
CA ILE A 25 4.25 4.54 20.87
C ILE A 25 4.26 3.60 19.65
N TYR A 26 3.33 3.76 18.71
CA TYR A 26 3.13 2.81 17.61
C TYR A 26 3.66 3.31 16.26
N GLY A 27 4.22 4.51 16.21
CA GLY A 27 4.70 5.14 14.99
C GLY A 27 3.62 5.96 14.27
N ASN A 28 4.07 6.88 13.43
CA ASN A 28 3.24 7.86 12.72
C ASN A 28 3.16 7.61 11.21
N VAL A 29 3.67 6.47 10.73
CA VAL A 29 3.67 6.14 9.30
C VAL A 29 2.27 5.67 8.90
N SER A 30 1.65 6.39 7.96
CA SER A 30 0.33 6.02 7.45
C SER A 30 0.41 5.03 6.29
N LEU A 31 -0.71 4.36 6.00
CA LEU A 31 -0.81 3.48 4.82
C LEU A 31 -0.58 4.24 3.50
N ASN A 32 -0.98 5.52 3.44
CA ASN A 32 -0.76 6.41 2.29
C ASN A 32 0.73 6.76 2.11
N ASP A 33 1.49 6.88 3.20
CA ASP A 33 2.94 7.09 3.10
C ASP A 33 3.63 5.86 2.51
N ILE A 34 3.18 4.66 2.89
CA ILE A 34 3.65 3.40 2.34
C ILE A 34 3.30 3.28 0.85
N GLU A 35 2.06 3.62 0.46
CA GLU A 35 1.62 3.63 -0.94
C GLU A 35 2.51 4.52 -1.82
N LYS A 36 2.81 5.75 -1.35
CA LYS A 36 3.69 6.68 -2.07
C LYS A 36 5.11 6.14 -2.19
N SER A 37 5.64 5.56 -1.11
CA SER A 37 6.98 4.98 -1.11
C SER A 37 7.06 3.81 -2.10
N LEU A 38 6.09 2.89 -2.09
CA LEU A 38 6.04 1.76 -3.02
C LEU A 38 5.85 2.22 -4.47
N SER A 39 5.01 3.21 -4.71
CA SER A 39 4.78 3.77 -6.05
C SER A 39 6.05 4.38 -6.64
N SER A 40 6.83 5.11 -5.83
CA SER A 40 8.13 5.65 -6.24
C SER A 40 9.13 4.53 -6.51
N TYR A 41 9.25 3.57 -5.59
CA TYR A 41 10.14 2.42 -5.74
C TYR A 41 9.81 1.58 -6.97
N GLY A 42 8.53 1.35 -7.26
CA GLY A 42 8.08 0.64 -8.46
C GLY A 42 8.53 1.34 -9.74
N LYS A 43 8.33 2.66 -9.82
CA LYS A 43 8.75 3.47 -10.99
C LYS A 43 10.25 3.38 -11.23
N GLU A 44 11.06 3.48 -10.16
CA GLU A 44 12.52 3.34 -10.23
C GLU A 44 12.96 1.95 -10.74
N ASN A 45 12.14 0.92 -10.49
CA ASN A 45 12.41 -0.47 -10.85
C ASN A 45 11.59 -0.95 -12.07
N ASN A 46 11.13 -0.03 -12.93
CA ASN A 46 10.34 -0.33 -14.13
C ASN A 46 9.12 -1.24 -13.83
N SER A 47 8.41 -0.97 -12.74
CA SER A 47 7.21 -1.70 -12.32
C SER A 47 6.07 -0.73 -11.99
N GLU A 48 4.85 -1.15 -12.29
CA GLU A 48 3.63 -0.39 -12.00
C GLU A 48 2.97 -0.98 -10.76
N ILE A 49 2.83 -0.17 -9.72
CA ILE A 49 2.17 -0.57 -8.47
C ILE A 49 0.71 -0.12 -8.50
N TYR A 50 -0.19 -1.07 -8.28
CA TYR A 50 -1.60 -0.85 -8.02
C TYR A 50 -1.86 -1.12 -6.54
N PHE A 51 -2.29 -0.11 -5.80
CA PHE A 51 -2.46 -0.19 -4.36
C PHE A 51 -3.95 -0.10 -4.03
N LYS A 52 -4.45 -1.04 -3.22
CA LYS A 52 -5.84 -1.06 -2.75
C LYS A 52 -5.86 -1.44 -1.28
N GLN A 53 -6.76 -0.83 -0.53
CA GLN A 53 -7.12 -1.25 0.80
C GLN A 53 -8.64 -1.39 0.87
N SER A 54 -9.11 -2.38 1.60
CA SER A 54 -10.52 -2.47 1.94
C SER A 54 -10.75 -3.12 3.30
N ASN A 55 -11.83 -2.69 3.94
CA ASN A 55 -12.38 -3.32 5.14
C ASN A 55 -13.39 -4.43 4.79
N HIS A 56 -13.73 -4.60 3.52
CA HIS A 56 -14.68 -5.57 3.03
C HIS A 56 -13.96 -6.63 2.19
N GLU A 57 -14.10 -7.90 2.57
CA GLU A 57 -13.48 -9.02 1.85
C GLU A 57 -13.88 -9.04 0.36
N GLY A 58 -15.16 -8.80 0.07
CA GLY A 58 -15.68 -8.78 -1.31
C GLY A 58 -14.94 -7.79 -2.21
N GLU A 59 -14.63 -6.59 -1.72
CA GLU A 59 -13.88 -5.60 -2.49
C GLU A 59 -12.43 -6.00 -2.77
N LEU A 60 -11.83 -6.93 -2.01
CA LEU A 60 -10.49 -7.43 -2.32
C LEU A 60 -10.51 -8.57 -3.34
N ILE A 61 -11.65 -9.27 -3.44
CA ILE A 61 -11.86 -10.36 -4.40
C ILE A 61 -12.29 -9.82 -5.78
N GLU A 62 -13.07 -8.73 -5.80
CA GLU A 62 -13.54 -8.01 -7.00
C GLU A 62 -12.48 -7.05 -7.60
#